data_AF-A0A7W1AZZ5-F1
#
_entry.id   AF-A0A7W1AZZ5-F1
#
_cell.length_a   1.000
_cell.length_b   1.000
_cell.length_c   1.000
_cell.angle_alpha   90.00
_cell.angle_beta   90.00
_cell.angle_gamma   90.00
#
_symmetry.space_group_name_H-M   'P 1'
#
loop_
_entity.id
_entity.type
_entity.pdbx_description
1 polymer ?
#
loop_
_entity_poly.entity_id
_entity_poly.type
_entity_poly.pdbx_seq_one_letter_code
_entity_poly.pdbx_strand_id
1 'polypeptide(L)'
;MTSQPWKDDTGLVELPGGARVRGRRIADPASLAEFALLLAEGPVPGWEHRRVRWPDFWIPVDRADALDALREALGRAHAGQRVEVACAGGRGRTGT
;
A
#
# COMPACT_ATOMS: atom_id res chain seq x y z
N MET A 1 3.21 -12.10 -17.77
CA MET A 1 2.38 -10.87 -17.75
C MET A 1 3.29 -9.72 -17.37
N THR A 2 3.63 -8.87 -18.33
CA THR A 2 4.53 -7.72 -18.14
C THR A 2 3.79 -6.62 -17.41
N SER A 3 4.09 -6.45 -16.13
CA SER A 3 3.58 -5.33 -15.34
C SER A 3 4.12 -4.01 -15.90
N GLN A 4 3.25 -3.00 -16.01
CA GLN A 4 3.67 -1.67 -16.48
C GLN A 4 4.56 -1.01 -15.41
N PRO A 5 5.66 -0.33 -15.83
CA PRO A 5 6.53 0.36 -14.90
C PRO A 5 5.79 1.52 -14.21
N TRP A 6 6.19 1.82 -12.97
CA TRP A 6 5.74 3.02 -12.28
C TRP A 6 6.13 4.27 -13.08
N LYS A 7 5.25 5.28 -13.06
CA LYS A 7 5.48 6.54 -13.79
C LYS A 7 6.67 7.34 -13.24
N ASP A 8 6.95 7.20 -11.95
CA ASP A 8 8.04 7.85 -11.23
C ASP A 8 8.40 7.05 -9.96
N ASP A 9 9.58 7.29 -9.38
CA ASP A 9 10.06 6.59 -8.19
C ASP A 9 9.61 7.22 -6.85
N THR A 10 8.75 8.24 -6.87
CA THR A 10 8.36 8.96 -5.65
C THR A 10 7.60 8.05 -4.69
N GLY A 11 8.13 7.87 -3.48
CA GLY A 11 7.50 7.01 -2.48
C GLY A 11 7.57 5.51 -2.82
N LEU A 12 8.33 5.09 -3.84
CA LEU A 12 8.64 3.68 -4.02
C LEU A 12 9.60 3.21 -2.93
N VAL A 13 9.25 2.09 -2.33
CA VAL A 13 10.06 1.37 -1.35
C VAL A 13 10.32 -0.01 -1.94
N GLU A 14 11.59 -0.36 -2.04
CA GLU A 14 12.00 -1.72 -2.33
C GLU A 14 12.08 -2.50 -1.02
N LEU A 15 11.30 -3.57 -0.92
CA LEU A 15 11.28 -4.44 0.24
C LEU A 15 12.40 -5.48 0.15
N PRO A 16 12.90 -5.99 1.29
CA PRO A 16 13.80 -7.13 1.31
C PRO A 16 13.17 -8.30 0.52
N GLY A 17 13.78 -8.65 -0.62
CA GLY A 17 13.21 -9.62 -1.57
C GLY A 17 12.83 -9.04 -2.94
N GLY A 18 13.14 -7.77 -3.21
CA GLY A 18 13.05 -7.14 -4.54
C GLY A 18 11.64 -6.71 -4.96
N ALA A 19 10.64 -6.86 -4.09
CA ALA A 19 9.30 -6.34 -4.31
C ALA A 19 9.29 -4.81 -4.19
N ARG A 20 8.61 -4.11 -5.10
CA ARG A 20 8.50 -2.65 -5.10
C ARG A 20 7.07 -2.23 -4.78
N VAL A 21 6.89 -1.48 -3.70
CA VAL A 21 5.59 -0.94 -3.25
C VAL A 21 5.65 0.58 -3.19
N ARG A 22 4.56 1.27 -3.54
CA ARG A 22 4.48 2.73 -3.43
C ARG A 22 3.79 3.14 -2.14
N GLY A 23 4.51 3.76 -1.22
CA GLY A 23 3.94 4.40 -0.04
C GLY A 23 3.44 5.81 -0.35
N ARG A 24 2.23 6.15 0.09
CA ARG A 24 1.70 7.53 0.02
C ARG A 24 0.85 7.92 1.22
N ARG A 25 0.53 9.21 1.34
CA ARG A 25 -0.56 9.65 2.23
C ARG A 25 -1.89 9.31 1.62
N ILE A 26 -2.86 8.90 2.44
CA ILE A 26 -4.25 8.70 2.00
C ILE A 26 -4.85 10.00 1.42
N ALA A 27 -4.41 11.15 1.93
CA ALA A 27 -4.82 12.48 1.47
C ALA A 27 -4.15 12.91 0.15
N ASP A 28 -3.00 12.32 -0.21
CA ASP A 28 -2.32 12.62 -1.47
C ASP A 28 -3.01 11.87 -2.63
N PRO A 29 -3.06 12.45 -3.85
CA PRO A 29 -3.72 11.81 -4.99
C PRO A 29 -3.12 10.44 -5.31
N ALA A 30 -3.99 9.47 -5.56
CA ALA A 30 -3.58 8.10 -5.85
C ALA A 30 -2.89 8.00 -7.22
N SER A 31 -1.83 7.20 -7.29
CA SER A 31 -1.11 6.91 -8.54
C SER A 31 -1.63 5.61 -9.14
N LEU A 32 -1.64 5.48 -10.48
CA LEU A 32 -2.14 4.28 -11.14
C LEU A 32 -1.42 3.00 -10.67
N ALA A 33 -2.15 2.19 -9.91
CA ALA A 33 -1.72 0.91 -9.38
C ALA A 33 -2.72 -0.19 -9.78
N GLU A 34 -2.30 -1.43 -9.65
CA GLU A 34 -3.19 -2.59 -9.83
C GLU A 34 -3.92 -2.93 -8.53
N PHE A 35 -3.30 -2.61 -7.40
CA PHE A 35 -3.87 -2.83 -6.08
C PHE A 35 -3.50 -1.70 -5.12
N ALA A 36 -4.45 -1.28 -4.29
CA ALA A 36 -4.21 -0.31 -3.22
C ALA A 36 -4.58 -0.87 -1.83
N LEU A 37 -3.64 -0.85 -0.90
CA LEU A 37 -3.87 -1.14 0.51
C LEU A 37 -4.07 0.16 1.28
N LEU A 38 -5.28 0.39 1.79
CA LEU A 38 -5.65 1.59 2.52
C LEU A 38 -5.63 1.31 4.03
N LEU A 39 -4.68 1.94 4.73
CA LEU A 39 -4.46 1.81 6.18
C LEU A 39 -5.00 3.02 6.97
N ALA A 40 -5.76 3.91 6.34
CA ALA A 40 -6.35 5.08 6.97
C ALA A 40 -7.63 5.50 6.23
N GLU A 41 -8.54 6.19 6.91
CA GLU A 41 -9.73 6.78 6.28
C GLU A 41 -9.38 7.84 5.24
N GLY A 42 -10.14 7.89 4.15
CA GLY A 42 -9.89 8.84 3.04
C GLY A 42 -10.33 8.31 1.68
N PRO A 43 -9.97 9.01 0.58
CA PRO A 43 -10.44 8.70 -0.76
C PRO A 43 -10.04 7.30 -1.22
N VAL A 44 -10.99 6.59 -1.82
CA VAL A 44 -10.76 5.29 -2.45
C VAL A 44 -10.38 5.49 -3.92
N PRO A 45 -9.40 4.72 -4.44
CA PRO A 45 -9.09 4.75 -5.86
C PRO A 45 -10.16 4.00 -6.67
N GLY A 46 -10.17 4.26 -7.98
CA GLY A 46 -11.09 3.59 -8.92
C GLY A 46 -10.67 2.17 -9.34
N TRP A 47 -9.55 1.65 -8.80
CA TRP A 47 -9.06 0.29 -9.04
C TRP A 47 -9.18 -0.56 -7.77
N GLU A 48 -8.79 -1.83 -7.88
CA GLU A 48 -8.90 -2.81 -6.81
C GLU A 48 -8.18 -2.34 -5.54
N HIS A 49 -8.88 -2.36 -4.41
CA HIS A 49 -8.33 -1.90 -3.14
C HIS A 49 -8.88 -2.70 -1.97
N ARG A 50 -8.07 -2.81 -0.93
CA ARG A 50 -8.47 -3.36 0.37
C ARG A 50 -8.24 -2.31 1.44
N ARG A 51 -9.23 -2.08 2.29
CA ARG A 51 -9.14 -1.16 3.43
C ARG A 51 -9.05 -1.96 4.72
N VAL A 52 -8.00 -1.71 5.49
CA VAL A 52 -7.86 -2.24 6.84
C VAL A 52 -8.34 -1.18 7.82
N ARG A 53 -9.17 -1.58 8.79
CA ARG A 53 -9.57 -0.67 9.88
C ARG A 53 -8.41 -0.48 10.84
N TRP A 54 -7.67 0.59 10.63
CA TRP A 54 -6.55 0.98 11.46
C TRP A 54 -6.82 2.38 12.04
N PRO A 55 -7.27 2.48 13.30
CA PRO A 55 -7.50 3.77 13.94
C PRO A 55 -6.17 4.50 14.13
N ASP A 56 -6.16 5.80 13.90
CA ASP A 56 -4.95 6.62 14.04
C ASP A 56 -4.36 6.49 15.45
N PHE A 57 -3.03 6.36 15.53
CA PHE A 57 -2.26 6.18 16.77
C PHE A 57 -2.58 4.92 17.59
N TRP A 58 -3.32 3.96 17.04
CA TRP A 58 -3.68 2.70 17.70
C TRP A 58 -3.24 1.47 16.91
N ILE A 59 -3.37 0.31 17.55
CA ILE A 59 -3.14 -1.02 16.95
C ILE A 59 -4.35 -1.35 16.05
N PRO A 60 -4.18 -2.10 14.94
CA PRO A 60 -5.33 -2.55 14.15
C PRO A 60 -6.40 -3.19 15.04
N VAL A 61 -7.66 -2.86 14.78
CA VAL A 61 -8.81 -3.44 15.51
C VAL A 61 -8.80 -4.96 15.34
N ASP A 62 -8.44 -5.42 14.15
CA ASP A 62 -8.19 -6.81 13.83
C ASP A 62 -6.75 -6.96 13.31
N ARG A 63 -5.89 -7.59 14.11
CA ARG A 63 -4.50 -7.85 13.73
C ARG A 63 -4.38 -8.92 12.66
N ALA A 64 -5.28 -9.90 12.64
CA ALA A 64 -5.27 -10.97 11.66
C ALA A 64 -5.64 -10.41 10.28
N ASP A 65 -6.71 -9.61 10.20
CA ASP A 65 -7.10 -8.93 8.96
C ASP A 65 -5.99 -8.00 8.45
N ALA A 66 -5.35 -7.24 9.34
CA ALA A 66 -4.24 -6.37 8.97
C ALA A 66 -3.03 -7.16 8.42
N LEU A 67 -2.67 -8.26 9.07
CA LEU A 67 -1.58 -9.13 8.61
C LEU A 67 -1.93 -9.80 7.27
N ASP A 68 -3.15 -10.28 7.10
CA ASP A 68 -3.60 -10.89 5.85
C ASP A 68 -3.58 -9.89 4.70
N ALA A 69 -4.05 -8.67 4.93
CA ALA A 69 -4.03 -7.61 3.94
C ALA A 69 -2.59 -7.20 3.55
N LEU A 70 -1.67 -7.16 4.53
CA LEU A 70 -0.25 -6.90 4.27
C LEU A 70 0.40 -8.05 3.48
N ARG A 71 0.09 -9.31 3.81
CA ARG A 71 0.58 -10.50 3.09
C ARG A 71 0.06 -10.54 1.66
N GLU A 72 -1.21 -10.18 1.45
CA GLU A 72 -1.81 -10.07 0.13
C GLU A 72 -1.11 -9.00 -0.72
N ALA A 73 -0.93 -7.80 -0.16
CA ALA A 73 -0.21 -6.71 -0.82
C ALA A 73 1.23 -7.12 -1.17
N LEU A 74 1.94 -7.78 -0.25
CA LEU A 74 3.29 -8.27 -0.49
C LEU A 74 3.33 -9.36 -1.58
N GLY A 75 2.41 -10.32 -1.54
CA GLY A 75 2.32 -11.39 -2.54
C GLY A 75 2.07 -10.85 -3.95
N ARG A 76 1.19 -9.84 -4.08
CA ARG A 76 0.94 -9.14 -5.35
C ARG A 76 2.17 -8.39 -5.83
N ALA A 77 2.88 -7.69 -4.94
CA ALA A 77 4.10 -6.97 -5.28
C ALA A 77 5.21 -7.92 -5.76
N HIS A 78 5.37 -9.09 -5.12
CA HIS A 78 6.30 -10.13 -5.58
C HIS A 78 5.90 -10.75 -6.92
N ALA A 79 4.59 -10.87 -7.20
CA ALA A 79 4.10 -11.27 -8.51
C ALA A 79 4.31 -10.19 -9.59
N GLY A 80 4.85 -9.02 -9.21
CA GLY A 80 5.17 -7.92 -10.10
C GLY A 80 4.04 -6.89 -10.25
N GLN A 81 2.92 -7.02 -9.54
CA GLN A 81 1.83 -6.05 -9.63
C GLN A 81 2.23 -4.71 -9.01
N ARG A 82 1.73 -3.60 -9.57
CA ARG A 82 1.87 -2.29 -8.92
C ARG A 82 0.98 -2.22 -7.69
N VAL A 83 1.61 -2.27 -6.53
CA VAL A 83 0.94 -2.17 -5.23
C VAL A 83 1.22 -0.82 -4.61
N GLU A 84 0.14 -0.10 -4.28
CA GLU A 84 0.17 1.15 -3.54
C GLU A 84 -0.27 0.90 -2.09
N VAL A 85 0.40 1.50 -1.11
CA VAL A 85 0.04 1.47 0.30
C VAL A 85 -0.19 2.90 0.77
N ALA A 86 -1.42 3.21 1.17
CA ALA A 86 -1.81 4.53 1.63
C ALA A 86 -2.04 4.53 3.14
N CYS A 87 -1.34 5.39 3.87
CA CYS A 87 -1.51 5.58 5.32
C CYS A 87 -1.78 7.06 5.67
N ALA A 88 -2.17 7.36 6.90
CA ALA A 88 -2.49 8.73 7.31
C ALA A 88 -1.28 9.68 7.18
N GLY A 89 -0.10 9.24 7.61
CA GLY A 89 1.11 10.08 7.63
C GLY A 89 1.93 10.09 6.34
N GLY A 90 1.80 9.06 5.49
CA GLY A 90 2.54 8.86 4.22
C GLY A 90 4.04 9.15 4.24
N ARG A 91 4.63 9.13 5.44
CA ARG A 91 6.06 9.16 5.73
C ARG A 91 6.44 8.33 6.95
N GLY A 92 5.48 7.86 7.76
CA GLY A 92 5.77 7.08 8.95
C GLY A 92 5.22 5.66 8.84
N ARG A 93 6.13 4.67 8.72
CA ARG A 93 6.03 3.21 8.98
C ARG A 93 6.61 2.27 7.91
N THR A 94 7.22 2.76 6.83
CA THR A 94 8.06 1.96 5.90
C THR A 94 9.53 2.39 5.86
N GLY A 95 9.94 3.26 6.79
CA GLY A 95 11.31 3.72 6.98
C GLY A 95 11.76 3.53 8.42
N THR A 96 12.02 2.29 8.80
CA THR A 96 13.01 1.93 9.82
C THR A 96 13.50 0.53 9.50
#